data_AF-A0A762BX95-F1
#
_entry.id   AF-A0A762BX95-F1
#
_cell.length_a   1.000
_cell.length_b   1.000
_cell.length_c   1.000
_cell.angle_alpha   90.00
_cell.angle_beta   90.00
_cell.angle_gamma   90.00
#
_symmetry.space_group_name_H-M   'P 1'
#
loop_
_entity.id
_entity.type
_entity.pdbx_description
1 polymer ?
#
loop_
_entity_poly.entity_id
_entity_poly.type
_entity_poly.pdbx_seq_one_letter_code
_entity_poly.pdbx_strand_id
1 'polypeptide(L)'
;MNESKPGQRHYILGGHTTSLTTARPGLQPSVSLLQVDPEAPRLEVRCELMTGLVRNGEITFYVHNVLAWQDNSSAERGWSIVSGEVTPYMELQVTRQLWQVAGYDWKSVYSGRVTRSDAFTVMPDELQPENETQNMNTGAWITALEDIQVRFPGAEGAVKRWQANLTPVVMYF
;
A
#
# COMPACT_ATOMS: atom_id res chain seq x y z
N MET A 1 -23.67 -11.18 10.74
CA MET A 1 -22.74 -10.26 10.04
C MET A 1 -21.34 -10.62 10.48
N ASN A 2 -20.44 -10.95 9.55
CA ASN A 2 -19.02 -11.12 9.84
C ASN A 2 -18.34 -9.91 9.18
N GLU A 3 -17.92 -8.96 9.99
CA GLU A 3 -17.29 -7.70 9.60
C GLU A 3 -15.83 -7.72 10.06
N SER A 4 -14.94 -7.04 9.34
CA SER A 4 -13.63 -6.72 9.93
C SER A 4 -13.85 -5.84 11.15
N LYS A 5 -13.02 -5.98 12.19
CA LYS A 5 -13.13 -5.08 13.34
C LYS A 5 -12.90 -3.63 12.87
N PRO A 6 -13.64 -2.64 13.38
CA PRO A 6 -13.37 -1.24 13.07
C PRO A 6 -11.90 -0.89 13.31
N GLY A 7 -11.26 -0.23 12.37
CA GLY A 7 -9.83 0.12 12.42
C GLY A 7 -8.87 -1.02 12.06
N GLN A 8 -9.39 -2.20 11.70
CA GLN A 8 -8.56 -3.33 11.31
C GLN A 8 -8.11 -3.17 9.86
N ARG A 9 -6.79 -3.10 9.66
CA ARG A 9 -6.17 -3.02 8.35
C ARG A 9 -5.74 -4.38 7.81
N HIS A 10 -5.90 -4.54 6.52
CA HIS A 10 -5.59 -5.75 5.76
C HIS A 10 -4.65 -5.41 4.61
N TYR A 11 -3.38 -5.80 4.74
CA TYR A 11 -2.41 -5.75 3.65
C TYR A 11 -2.93 -6.58 2.46
N ILE A 12 -2.96 -5.96 1.29
CA ILE A 12 -3.34 -6.62 0.04
C ILE A 12 -2.16 -6.76 -0.92
N LEU A 13 -1.27 -5.78 -0.94
CA LEU A 13 -0.30 -5.63 -2.02
C LEU A 13 0.83 -4.66 -1.58
N GLY A 14 2.03 -4.86 -2.09
CA GLY A 14 3.12 -3.91 -1.97
C GLY A 14 4.27 -4.25 -2.90
N GLY A 15 5.24 -3.37 -2.98
CA GLY A 15 6.45 -3.56 -3.76
C GLY A 15 7.62 -2.76 -3.21
N HIS A 16 8.80 -3.08 -3.71
CA HIS A 16 10.07 -2.47 -3.34
C HIS A 16 11.00 -2.43 -4.55
N THR A 17 12.01 -1.57 -4.50
CA THR A 17 13.12 -1.63 -5.46
C THR A 17 13.90 -2.92 -5.29
N THR A 18 14.34 -3.54 -6.37
CA THR A 18 15.00 -4.87 -6.32
C THR A 18 16.34 -4.86 -5.58
N SER A 19 17.09 -3.77 -5.69
CA SER A 19 18.35 -3.52 -4.97
C SER A 19 18.46 -2.06 -4.57
N LEU A 20 19.42 -1.75 -3.72
CA LEU A 20 19.92 -0.37 -3.63
C LEU A 20 20.31 0.09 -5.03
N THR A 21 19.90 1.30 -5.39
CA THR A 21 20.08 1.82 -6.74
C THR A 21 20.63 3.23 -6.70
N THR A 22 21.56 3.52 -7.61
CA THR A 22 22.02 4.88 -7.94
C THR A 22 21.19 5.46 -9.08
N ALA A 23 20.59 4.59 -9.91
CA ALA A 23 19.55 4.95 -10.86
C ALA A 23 18.29 5.29 -10.06
N ARG A 24 17.69 6.44 -10.33
CA ARG A 24 16.41 6.79 -9.71
C ARG A 24 15.41 5.71 -10.09
N PRO A 25 14.53 5.26 -9.19
CA PRO A 25 13.30 4.58 -9.60
C PRO A 25 12.47 5.63 -10.33
N GLY A 26 12.81 5.90 -11.59
CA GLY A 26 12.36 7.05 -12.38
C GLY A 26 10.88 7.02 -12.74
N LEU A 27 10.11 6.17 -12.08
CA LEU A 27 8.67 6.11 -12.12
C LEU A 27 8.14 5.83 -10.72
N GLN A 28 7.26 6.70 -10.24
CA GLN A 28 6.55 6.54 -8.98
C GLN A 28 5.44 5.48 -9.14
N PRO A 29 5.38 4.48 -8.26
CA PRO A 29 4.29 3.52 -8.27
C PRO A 29 2.99 4.18 -7.81
N SER A 30 1.92 3.94 -8.55
CA SER A 30 0.56 4.32 -8.23
C SER A 30 -0.34 3.10 -8.32
N VAL A 31 -1.24 2.93 -7.35
CA VAL A 31 -2.08 1.74 -7.22
C VAL A 31 -3.52 2.15 -7.35
N SER A 32 -4.23 1.49 -8.26
CA SER A 32 -5.67 1.61 -8.43
C SER A 32 -6.32 0.25 -8.31
N LEU A 33 -7.63 0.23 -8.04
CA LEU A 33 -8.41 -0.99 -7.96
C LEU A 33 -9.36 -1.00 -9.17
N LEU A 34 -9.24 -2.03 -10.02
CA LEU A 34 -10.05 -2.14 -11.22
C LEU A 34 -11.53 -2.25 -10.85
N GLN A 35 -12.40 -1.51 -11.56
CA GLN A 35 -13.86 -1.47 -11.33
C GLN A 35 -14.29 -0.98 -9.94
N VAL A 36 -13.40 -0.31 -9.21
CA VAL A 36 -13.70 0.30 -7.91
C VAL A 36 -13.54 1.80 -8.03
N ASP A 37 -14.57 2.54 -7.63
CA ASP A 37 -14.51 4.00 -7.52
C ASP A 37 -13.57 4.40 -6.37
N PRO A 38 -12.51 5.21 -6.61
CA PRO A 38 -11.58 5.60 -5.57
C PRO A 38 -12.19 6.51 -4.49
N GLU A 39 -13.25 7.28 -4.81
CA GLU A 39 -13.90 8.18 -3.84
C GLU A 39 -14.94 7.45 -2.99
N ALA A 40 -15.53 6.40 -3.52
CA ALA A 40 -16.50 5.56 -2.81
C ALA A 40 -16.27 4.07 -3.10
N PRO A 41 -15.18 3.47 -2.56
CA PRO A 41 -14.78 2.11 -2.88
C PRO A 41 -15.87 1.11 -2.53
N ARG A 42 -16.41 0.49 -3.58
CA ARG A 42 -17.46 -0.51 -3.51
C ARG A 42 -17.16 -1.64 -4.48
N LEU A 43 -17.51 -2.86 -4.08
CA LEU A 43 -17.33 -4.06 -4.89
C LEU A 43 -18.59 -4.91 -4.83
N GLU A 44 -19.01 -5.45 -5.97
CA GLU A 44 -20.08 -6.43 -5.99
C GLU A 44 -19.61 -7.76 -5.38
N VAL A 45 -20.48 -8.37 -4.58
CA VAL A 45 -20.21 -9.66 -3.94
C VAL A 45 -21.33 -10.63 -4.19
N ARG A 46 -20.98 -11.89 -4.43
CA ARG A 46 -21.94 -12.99 -4.55
C ARG A 46 -21.89 -13.84 -3.28
N CYS A 47 -23.05 -14.18 -2.74
CA CYS A 47 -23.17 -15.11 -1.61
C CYS A 47 -24.04 -16.32 -1.92
N GLU A 48 -23.78 -17.38 -1.17
CA GLU A 48 -24.62 -18.57 -1.04
C GLU A 48 -25.21 -18.58 0.38
N LEU A 49 -26.53 -18.66 0.48
CA LEU A 49 -27.24 -18.80 1.74
C LEU A 49 -27.22 -20.26 2.22
N MET A 50 -27.52 -20.49 3.50
CA MET A 50 -27.65 -21.85 4.05
C MET A 50 -28.71 -22.70 3.33
N THR A 51 -29.68 -22.05 2.68
CA THR A 51 -30.70 -22.70 1.84
C THR A 51 -30.19 -23.11 0.45
N GLY A 52 -28.95 -22.77 0.09
CA GLY A 52 -28.37 -22.97 -1.24
C GLY A 52 -28.71 -21.88 -2.26
N LEU A 53 -29.57 -20.91 -1.90
CA LEU A 53 -29.91 -19.79 -2.75
C LEU A 53 -28.72 -18.83 -2.91
N VAL A 54 -28.51 -18.35 -4.13
CA VAL A 54 -27.47 -17.36 -4.45
C VAL A 54 -28.07 -15.96 -4.47
N ARG A 55 -27.36 -14.99 -3.87
CA ARG A 55 -27.72 -13.57 -3.90
C ARG A 55 -26.51 -12.69 -4.19
N ASN A 56 -26.79 -11.49 -4.68
CA ASN A 56 -25.78 -10.44 -4.83
C ASN A 56 -25.86 -9.49 -3.61
N GLY A 57 -24.76 -8.83 -3.34
CA GLY A 57 -24.62 -7.81 -2.33
C GLY A 57 -23.48 -6.87 -2.67
N GLU A 58 -23.07 -6.11 -1.68
CA GLU A 58 -22.00 -5.11 -1.80
C GLU A 58 -20.96 -5.29 -0.70
N ILE A 59 -19.72 -4.94 -1.02
CA ILE A 59 -18.63 -4.75 -0.06
C ILE A 59 -18.22 -3.28 -0.14
N THR A 60 -18.09 -2.63 1.01
CA THR A 60 -17.51 -1.29 1.14
C THR A 60 -16.26 -1.36 2.01
N PHE A 61 -15.28 -0.51 1.73
CA PHE A 61 -14.01 -0.46 2.44
C PHE A 61 -13.29 0.87 2.20
N TYR A 62 -12.26 1.17 2.99
CA TYR A 62 -11.30 2.23 2.70
C TYR A 62 -10.02 1.64 2.11
N VAL A 63 -9.34 2.43 1.26
CA VAL A 63 -8.07 2.06 0.64
C VAL A 63 -6.98 2.98 1.16
N HIS A 64 -5.90 2.41 1.66
CA HIS A 64 -4.74 3.13 2.18
C HIS A 64 -3.51 2.76 1.37
N ASN A 65 -2.88 3.77 0.79
CA ASN A 65 -1.61 3.64 0.10
C ASN A 65 -0.53 4.36 0.91
N VAL A 66 0.64 3.74 1.06
CA VAL A 66 1.83 4.39 1.62
C VAL A 66 2.98 4.21 0.66
N LEU A 67 3.64 5.31 0.36
CA LEU A 67 4.88 5.34 -0.41
C LEU A 67 6.01 5.82 0.50
N ALA A 68 7.08 5.05 0.54
CA ALA A 68 8.23 5.26 1.40
C ALA A 68 9.53 5.34 0.59
N TRP A 69 10.45 6.15 1.10
CA TRP A 69 11.73 6.42 0.49
C TRP A 69 12.84 6.42 1.54
N GLN A 70 14.00 5.92 1.18
CA GLN A 70 15.21 6.10 1.97
C GLN A 70 16.43 6.25 1.05
N ASP A 71 17.38 7.03 1.51
CA ASP A 71 18.69 7.19 0.89
C ASP A 71 19.81 6.95 1.91
N ASN A 72 21.03 6.83 1.42
CA ASN A 72 22.21 6.63 2.27
C ASN A 72 22.38 7.72 3.35
N SER A 73 21.96 8.97 3.09
CA SER A 73 22.03 10.09 4.06
C SER A 73 21.12 9.88 5.28
N SER A 74 20.09 9.04 5.12
CA SER A 74 19.10 8.69 6.13
C SER A 74 19.23 7.25 6.63
N ALA A 75 20.32 6.55 6.28
CA ALA A 75 20.56 5.14 6.64
C ALA A 75 20.39 4.87 8.14
N GLU A 76 20.93 5.71 9.02
CA GLU A 76 20.83 5.57 10.48
C GLU A 76 19.52 6.11 11.09
N ARG A 77 18.77 6.90 10.31
CA ARG A 77 17.57 7.60 10.79
C ARG A 77 16.29 6.86 10.49
N GLY A 78 16.28 6.02 9.45
CA GLY A 78 15.08 5.35 8.98
C GLY A 78 14.54 5.92 7.69
N TRP A 79 13.51 5.26 7.17
CA TRP A 79 12.82 5.68 5.95
C TRP A 79 11.86 6.84 6.22
N SER A 80 11.60 7.62 5.18
CA SER A 80 10.69 8.77 5.19
C SER A 80 9.44 8.49 4.36
N ILE A 81 8.32 9.12 4.70
CA ILE A 81 7.09 9.01 3.93
C ILE A 81 7.13 9.97 2.74
N VAL A 82 6.80 9.48 1.55
CA VAL A 82 6.59 10.32 0.35
C VAL A 82 5.12 10.72 0.25
N SER A 83 4.21 9.77 0.45
CA SER A 83 2.77 9.98 0.45
C SER A 83 2.03 8.93 1.28
N GLY A 84 0.81 9.27 1.67
CA GLY A 84 -0.06 8.42 2.47
C GLY A 84 -0.06 8.76 3.96
N GLU A 85 -0.61 7.85 4.77
CA GLU A 85 -0.64 7.95 6.23
C GLU A 85 0.01 6.71 6.85
N VAL A 86 0.97 6.93 7.75
CA VAL A 86 1.68 5.85 8.45
C VAL A 86 1.04 5.60 9.81
N THR A 87 0.40 4.46 9.95
CA THR A 87 0.04 3.87 11.25
C THR A 87 1.03 2.76 11.62
N PRO A 88 1.06 2.29 12.88
CA PRO A 88 1.96 1.21 13.29
C PRO A 88 1.84 -0.06 12.43
N TYR A 89 0.63 -0.36 11.93
CA TYR A 89 0.43 -1.48 11.01
C TYR A 89 1.10 -1.25 9.66
N MET A 90 0.95 -0.04 9.09
CA MET A 90 1.53 0.32 7.80
C MET A 90 3.06 0.39 7.89
N GLU A 91 3.59 0.96 8.97
CA GLU A 91 5.03 0.99 9.25
C GLU A 91 5.63 -0.42 9.19
N LEU A 92 5.02 -1.37 9.89
CA LEU A 92 5.49 -2.76 9.87
C LEU A 92 5.51 -3.36 8.46
N GLN A 93 4.50 -3.11 7.63
CA GLN A 93 4.47 -3.65 6.26
C GLN A 93 5.50 -2.96 5.36
N VAL A 94 5.71 -1.64 5.48
CA VAL A 94 6.77 -0.92 4.75
C VAL A 94 8.14 -1.45 5.14
N THR A 95 8.41 -1.60 6.44
CA THR A 95 9.66 -2.16 6.96
C THR A 95 9.92 -3.55 6.39
N ARG A 96 8.90 -4.41 6.31
CA ARG A 96 9.02 -5.74 5.70
C ARG A 96 9.39 -5.67 4.22
N GLN A 97 8.84 -4.72 3.46
CA GLN A 97 9.19 -4.52 2.05
C GLN A 97 10.64 -4.06 1.89
N LEU A 98 11.09 -3.11 2.71
CA LEU A 98 12.47 -2.61 2.65
C LEU A 98 13.50 -3.71 2.99
N TRP A 99 13.21 -4.60 3.93
CA TRP A 99 14.08 -5.75 4.23
C TRP A 99 14.26 -6.73 3.07
N GLN A 100 13.39 -6.71 2.05
CA GLN A 100 13.55 -7.56 0.86
C GLN A 100 14.47 -6.93 -0.18
N VAL A 101 14.84 -5.66 -0.04
CA VAL A 101 15.70 -4.95 -1.00
C VAL A 101 17.12 -5.52 -0.91
N ALA A 102 17.66 -5.95 -2.06
CA ALA A 102 19.02 -6.51 -2.08
C ALA A 102 20.07 -5.44 -1.71
N GLY A 103 20.92 -5.78 -0.74
CA GLY A 103 21.96 -4.89 -0.22
C GLY A 103 21.48 -3.88 0.82
N TYR A 104 20.22 -3.96 1.26
CA TYR A 104 19.68 -3.05 2.27
C TYR A 104 20.12 -3.45 3.68
N ASP A 105 21.04 -2.65 4.23
CA ASP A 105 21.61 -2.79 5.58
C ASP A 105 21.31 -1.58 6.48
N TRP A 106 20.40 -0.71 6.03
CA TRP A 106 20.02 0.51 6.73
C TRP A 106 18.99 0.26 7.83
N LYS A 107 18.86 1.23 8.73
CA LYS A 107 17.81 1.22 9.76
C LYS A 107 16.45 1.27 9.08
N SER A 108 15.64 0.25 9.32
CA SER A 108 14.37 0.02 8.63
C SER A 108 13.15 0.47 9.46
N VAL A 109 13.27 1.59 10.16
CA VAL A 109 12.18 2.14 11.00
C VAL A 109 11.61 3.40 10.37
N TYR A 110 10.37 3.74 10.68
CA TYR A 110 9.85 5.03 10.26
C TYR A 110 10.58 6.16 10.98
N SER A 111 11.13 7.10 10.23
CA SER A 111 11.87 8.24 10.78
C SER A 111 10.97 9.36 11.34
N GLY A 112 9.65 9.28 11.12
CA GLY A 112 8.71 10.38 11.42
C GLY A 112 8.80 11.55 10.44
N ARG A 113 9.59 11.44 9.37
CA ARG A 113 9.82 12.51 8.40
C ARG A 113 9.02 12.30 7.12
N VAL A 114 8.52 13.41 6.59
CA VAL A 114 7.95 13.51 5.25
C VAL A 114 9.06 13.98 4.32
N THR A 115 9.28 13.27 3.22
CA THR A 115 10.17 13.71 2.13
C THR A 115 9.35 14.39 1.03
N ARG A 116 10.03 14.95 0.03
CA ARG A 116 9.35 15.61 -1.08
C ARG A 116 8.52 14.60 -1.87
N SER A 117 7.36 15.02 -2.37
CA SER A 117 6.44 14.18 -3.16
C SER A 117 7.06 13.70 -4.48
N ASP A 118 8.11 14.38 -4.93
CA ASP A 118 8.84 14.13 -6.17
C ASP A 118 10.16 13.37 -5.93
N ALA A 119 10.33 12.75 -4.75
CA ALA A 119 11.53 11.98 -4.39
C ALA A 119 11.89 10.86 -5.40
N PHE A 120 10.89 10.33 -6.11
CA PHE A 120 11.05 9.33 -7.15
C PHE A 120 11.36 9.93 -8.54
N THR A 121 11.10 11.22 -8.78
CA THR A 121 11.02 11.81 -10.14
C THR A 121 11.95 13.00 -10.41
N VAL A 122 12.47 13.71 -9.39
CA VAL A 122 13.39 14.88 -9.58
C VAL A 122 14.70 14.45 -10.24
N MET A 123 15.53 15.39 -10.74
CA MET A 123 16.89 15.14 -11.26
C MET A 123 17.98 15.23 -10.17
N PRO A 124 19.15 14.56 -10.32
CA PRO A 124 20.21 14.55 -9.30
C PRO A 124 20.78 15.92 -8.97
N ASP A 125 20.85 16.79 -9.96
CA ASP A 125 21.54 18.06 -9.83
C ASP A 125 20.74 19.11 -9.03
N GLU A 126 19.44 18.87 -8.82
CA GLU A 126 18.54 19.71 -8.00
C GLU A 126 18.42 19.25 -6.54
N LEU A 127 18.93 18.06 -6.24
CA LEU A 127 19.07 17.51 -4.89
C LEU A 127 20.56 17.42 -4.58
N GLN A 128 21.24 18.57 -4.47
CA GLN A 128 22.68 18.61 -4.22
C GLN A 128 23.05 17.82 -2.96
N PRO A 129 23.91 16.79 -3.04
CA PRO A 129 24.65 16.33 -1.89
C PRO A 129 25.91 17.20 -1.71
N GLU A 130 26.25 17.55 -0.47
CA GLU A 130 27.50 18.23 -0.12
C GLU A 130 28.77 17.42 -0.45
N ASN A 131 28.66 16.15 -0.85
CA ASN A 131 29.80 15.29 -1.17
C ASN A 131 29.45 14.24 -2.24
N GLU A 132 30.41 13.98 -3.14
CA GLU A 132 30.37 13.07 -4.32
C GLU A 132 30.22 11.57 -3.99
N THR A 133 29.52 11.20 -2.92
CA THR A 133 29.11 9.81 -2.68
C THR A 133 28.00 9.43 -3.67
N GLN A 134 28.11 8.25 -4.29
CA GLN A 134 27.03 7.66 -5.06
C GLN A 134 25.74 7.67 -4.23
N ASN A 135 24.75 8.47 -4.61
CA ASN A 135 23.46 8.60 -3.94
C ASN A 135 22.65 7.30 -4.10
N MET A 136 22.98 6.31 -3.28
CA MET A 136 22.20 5.08 -3.18
C MET A 136 20.88 5.38 -2.52
N ASN A 137 19.82 4.83 -3.11
CA ASN A 137 18.47 4.98 -2.62
C ASN A 137 17.66 3.69 -2.80
N THR A 138 16.52 3.66 -2.13
CA THR A 138 15.54 2.58 -2.20
C THR A 138 14.14 3.14 -1.97
N GLY A 139 13.16 2.46 -2.56
CA GLY A 139 11.75 2.77 -2.38
C GLY A 139 10.96 1.53 -1.99
N ALA A 140 9.92 1.75 -1.21
CA ALA A 140 8.92 0.73 -0.92
C ALA A 140 7.53 1.35 -0.93
N TRP A 141 6.53 0.56 -1.29
CA TRP A 141 5.14 0.98 -1.26
C TRP A 141 4.25 -0.17 -0.84
N ILE A 142 3.12 0.16 -0.22
CA ILE A 142 2.12 -0.80 0.20
C ILE A 142 0.72 -0.25 -0.02
N THR A 143 -0.22 -1.16 -0.20
CA THR A 143 -1.66 -0.91 -0.23
C THR A 143 -2.33 -1.81 0.81
N ALA A 144 -3.24 -1.24 1.58
CA ALA A 144 -4.05 -1.95 2.57
C ALA A 144 -5.52 -1.52 2.48
N LEU A 145 -6.42 -2.39 2.93
CA LEU A 145 -7.83 -2.10 3.11
C LEU A 145 -8.16 -1.91 4.59
N GLU A 146 -9.14 -1.07 4.89
CA GLU A 146 -9.67 -0.85 6.23
C GLU A 146 -11.21 -0.90 6.21
N ASP A 147 -11.83 -1.25 7.33
CA ASP A 147 -13.29 -1.26 7.54
C ASP A 147 -14.08 -1.97 6.42
N ILE A 148 -13.69 -3.21 6.11
CA ILE A 148 -14.38 -4.06 5.14
C ILE A 148 -15.75 -4.47 5.70
N GLN A 149 -16.81 -3.90 5.14
CA GLN A 149 -18.19 -4.23 5.46
C GLN A 149 -18.85 -4.95 4.29
N VAL A 150 -19.63 -5.99 4.58
CA VAL A 150 -20.33 -6.79 3.57
C VAL A 150 -21.82 -6.77 3.85
N ARG A 151 -22.62 -6.41 2.84
CA ARG A 151 -24.08 -6.28 2.96
C ARG A 151 -24.79 -7.05 1.86
N PHE A 152 -25.84 -7.77 2.24
CA PHE A 152 -26.72 -8.50 1.32
C PHE A 152 -28.16 -8.00 1.51
N PRO A 153 -28.60 -6.97 0.76
CA PRO A 153 -29.94 -6.44 0.87
C PRO A 153 -30.99 -7.53 0.62
N GLY A 154 -31.97 -7.67 1.52
CA GLY A 154 -33.05 -8.66 1.40
C GLY A 154 -32.63 -10.12 1.62
N ALA A 155 -31.45 -10.38 2.21
CA ALA A 155 -31.09 -11.72 2.66
C ALA A 155 -31.81 -12.07 3.97
N GLU A 156 -32.91 -12.81 3.87
CA GLU A 156 -33.66 -13.31 5.05
C GLU A 156 -32.99 -14.53 5.71
N GLY A 157 -32.01 -15.14 5.05
CA GLY A 157 -31.31 -16.35 5.52
C GLY A 157 -29.88 -16.10 5.97
N ALA A 158 -29.34 -17.02 6.76
CA ALA A 158 -27.92 -17.02 7.13
C ALA A 158 -27.03 -17.22 5.90
N VAL A 159 -25.98 -16.40 5.77
CA VAL A 159 -24.97 -16.52 4.71
C VAL A 159 -24.03 -17.68 5.04
N LYS A 160 -23.92 -18.65 4.13
CA LYS A 160 -23.01 -19.79 4.24
C LYS A 160 -21.60 -19.42 3.79
N ARG A 161 -21.48 -18.74 2.64
CA ARG A 161 -20.22 -18.22 2.10
C ARG A 161 -20.49 -17.07 1.15
N TRP A 162 -19.49 -16.22 0.95
CA TRP A 162 -19.51 -15.16 -0.05
C TRP A 162 -18.12 -14.98 -0.66
N GLN A 163 -18.08 -14.44 -1.87
CA GLN A 163 -16.85 -14.20 -2.60
C GLN A 163 -16.99 -12.97 -3.49
N ALA A 164 -15.93 -12.17 -3.53
CA ALA A 164 -15.74 -11.09 -4.47
C ALA A 164 -14.27 -11.08 -4.94
N ASN A 165 -14.02 -10.54 -6.13
CA ASN A 165 -12.68 -10.46 -6.72
C ASN A 165 -12.19 -9.02 -6.69
N LEU A 166 -11.04 -8.79 -6.05
CA LEU A 166 -10.37 -7.50 -6.05
C LEU A 166 -9.15 -7.56 -6.97
N THR A 167 -9.09 -6.69 -7.96
CA THR A 167 -7.99 -6.66 -8.94
C THR A 167 -7.21 -5.36 -8.82
N PRO A 168 -6.05 -5.36 -8.14
CA PRO A 168 -5.20 -4.19 -8.09
C PRO A 168 -4.41 -4.01 -9.40
N VAL A 169 -4.24 -2.77 -9.81
CA VAL A 169 -3.47 -2.36 -10.99
C VAL A 169 -2.38 -1.40 -10.54
N VAL A 170 -1.13 -1.77 -10.81
CA VAL A 170 0.05 -0.96 -10.50
C VAL A 170 0.48 -0.24 -11.78
N MET A 171 0.57 1.08 -11.70
CA MET A 171 1.03 1.96 -12.76
C MET A 171 2.29 2.69 -12.29
N TYR A 172 3.12 3.08 -13.25
CA TYR A 172 4.40 3.72 -13.01
C TYR A 172 4.44 5.00 -13.86
N PHE A 173 4.58 6.15 -13.21
CA PHE A 173 4.56 7.48 -13.85
C PHE A 173 5.77 8.32 -13.45
#